data_AF-A0AAV1LWU4-F1
#
_entry.id   AF-A0AAV1LWU4-F1
#
_cell.length_a   1.000
_cell.length_b   1.000
_cell.length_c   1.000
_cell.angle_alpha   90.00
_cell.angle_beta   90.00
_cell.angle_gamma   90.00
#
_symmetry.space_group_name_H-M   'P 1'
#
loop_
_entity.id
_entity.type
_entity.pdbx_description
1 polymer ?
#
loop_
_entity_poly.entity_id
_entity_poly.type
_entity_poly.pdbx_seq_one_letter_code
_entity_poly.pdbx_strand_id
1 'polypeptide(L)'
;MSSVFLIVNGEIGANSINVFCPHYRNGPKLNVYDLVGSWITVYTRPKALNCYMLNIRAITDLEREKNFLKYGNFSSRVDWSNCYLEVESRMGKHYFQGDGSESGVLENIIILQTDDEKYTLHEQSADQWTIYGRRGSELAVMRDCAGKAIAVFARIPYWPTPHQLYATLHRSGVNALNLDRVLCEPNRIY
;
A
#
# COMPACT_ATOMS: atom_id res chain seq x y z
N MET A 1 -16.92 19.60 34.39
CA MET A 1 -15.61 19.97 33.85
C MET A 1 -15.55 19.47 32.42
N SER A 2 -15.83 20.34 31.44
CA SER A 2 -15.72 19.98 30.01
C SER A 2 -14.25 20.05 29.60
N SER A 3 -13.68 18.91 29.21
CA SER A 3 -12.38 18.86 28.56
C SER A 3 -12.52 19.46 27.16
N VAL A 4 -11.80 20.56 26.92
CA VAL A 4 -11.65 21.15 25.58
C VAL A 4 -10.70 20.24 24.81
N PHE A 5 -11.23 19.49 23.85
CA PHE A 5 -10.43 18.68 22.93
C PHE A 5 -9.79 19.62 21.90
N LEU A 6 -8.47 19.80 21.98
CA LEU A 6 -7.67 20.45 20.94
C LEU A 6 -7.55 19.50 19.75
N ILE A 7 -8.31 19.79 18.68
CA ILE A 7 -8.14 19.13 17.39
C ILE A 7 -6.89 19.71 16.74
N VAL A 8 -5.84 18.90 16.60
CA VAL A 8 -4.63 19.26 15.86
C VAL A 8 -4.94 19.11 14.37
N ASN A 9 -5.13 20.23 13.67
CA ASN A 9 -5.34 20.23 12.22
C ASN A 9 -4.00 20.12 11.50
N GLY A 10 -3.72 18.97 10.88
CA GLY A 10 -2.64 18.85 9.91
C GLY A 10 -2.91 19.69 8.66
N GLU A 11 -1.92 20.44 8.20
CA GLU A 11 -2.01 21.29 7.00
C GLU A 11 -1.86 20.45 5.72
N ILE A 12 -2.64 20.77 4.68
CA ILE A 12 -2.56 20.13 3.36
C ILE A 12 -1.63 20.94 2.44
N GLY A 13 -0.68 20.27 1.78
CA GLY A 13 -0.09 20.75 0.53
C GLY A 13 -1.05 20.48 -0.64
N ALA A 14 -1.80 21.50 -1.06
CA ALA A 14 -2.78 21.60 -2.16
C ALA A 14 -3.15 20.38 -3.07
N ASN A 15 -4.47 20.12 -3.08
CA ASN A 15 -5.39 19.61 -4.13
C ASN A 15 -5.50 18.09 -4.43
N SER A 16 -6.50 17.44 -3.82
CA SER A 16 -7.06 16.17 -4.27
C SER A 16 -8.09 16.36 -5.39
N ILE A 17 -7.78 15.81 -6.57
CA ILE A 17 -8.77 15.57 -7.63
C ILE A 17 -8.98 14.07 -7.66
N ASN A 18 -10.24 13.63 -7.66
CA ASN A 18 -10.66 12.26 -7.93
C ASN A 18 -9.91 11.73 -9.17
N VAL A 19 -8.85 10.93 -8.97
CA VAL A 19 -7.94 10.57 -10.06
C VAL A 19 -8.56 9.42 -10.85
N PHE A 20 -9.10 9.72 -12.03
CA PHE A 20 -9.37 8.69 -13.03
C PHE A 20 -8.04 8.02 -13.41
N CYS A 21 -7.89 6.74 -13.07
CA CYS A 21 -6.68 5.97 -13.33
C CYS A 21 -6.87 5.02 -14.53
N PRO A 22 -6.45 5.42 -15.74
CA PRO A 22 -6.71 4.65 -16.97
C PRO A 22 -6.03 3.28 -17.01
N HIS A 23 -5.03 3.06 -16.15
CA HIS A 23 -4.27 1.82 -16.10
C HIS A 23 -4.78 0.81 -15.08
N TYR A 24 -5.71 1.21 -14.20
CA TYR A 24 -6.40 0.26 -13.34
C TYR A 24 -7.18 -0.73 -14.19
N ARG A 25 -7.13 -1.98 -13.78
CA ARG A 25 -7.84 -3.07 -14.46
C ARG A 25 -9.02 -3.46 -13.61
N ASN A 26 -10.10 -3.88 -14.27
CA ASN A 26 -11.14 -4.63 -13.57
C ASN A 26 -10.50 -5.94 -13.07
N GLY A 27 -10.26 -6.00 -11.76
CA GLY A 27 -9.61 -7.10 -11.09
C GLY A 27 -10.60 -7.92 -10.26
N PRO A 28 -10.15 -9.05 -9.68
CA PRO A 28 -10.90 -9.72 -8.64
C PRO A 28 -11.11 -8.75 -7.47
N LYS A 29 -12.25 -8.91 -6.79
CA LYS A 29 -12.51 -8.21 -5.53
C LYS A 29 -11.36 -8.50 -4.55
N LEU A 30 -10.88 -7.46 -3.87
CA LEU A 30 -9.87 -7.58 -2.83
C LEU A 30 -10.54 -7.40 -1.47
N ASN A 31 -10.46 -8.44 -0.64
CA ASN A 31 -10.59 -8.25 0.80
C ASN A 31 -9.28 -7.66 1.32
N VAL A 32 -9.29 -6.42 1.81
CA VAL A 32 -8.09 -5.73 2.28
C VAL A 32 -7.33 -6.50 3.36
N TYR A 33 -8.03 -7.29 4.18
CA TYR A 33 -7.40 -8.11 5.22
C TYR A 33 -6.52 -9.24 4.65
N ASP A 34 -6.70 -9.63 3.38
CA ASP A 34 -5.81 -10.60 2.73
C ASP A 34 -4.40 -10.04 2.53
N LEU A 35 -4.21 -8.72 2.58
CA LEU A 35 -2.89 -8.08 2.57
C LEU A 35 -2.15 -8.17 3.91
N VAL A 36 -2.81 -8.54 5.02
CA VAL A 36 -2.15 -8.63 6.33
C VAL A 36 -1.05 -9.71 6.31
N GLY A 37 0.09 -9.38 6.89
CA GLY A 37 1.25 -10.26 7.04
C GLY A 37 2.54 -9.67 6.48
N SER A 38 3.56 -10.53 6.39
CA SER A 38 4.87 -10.18 5.88
C SER A 38 5.02 -10.61 4.43
N TRP A 39 5.45 -9.66 3.60
CA TRP A 39 5.66 -9.84 2.18
C TRP A 39 7.09 -9.47 1.82
N ILE A 40 7.67 -10.18 0.85
CA ILE A 40 8.96 -9.83 0.27
C ILE A 40 8.77 -9.42 -1.18
N THR A 41 9.38 -8.32 -1.57
CA THR A 41 9.39 -7.89 -2.97
C THR A 41 10.11 -8.94 -3.80
N VAL A 42 9.48 -9.44 -4.86
CA VAL A 42 10.06 -10.43 -5.78
C VAL A 42 10.25 -9.87 -7.19
N TYR A 43 9.61 -8.76 -7.53
CA TYR A 43 9.75 -8.08 -8.82
C TYR A 43 9.36 -6.61 -8.70
N THR A 44 10.07 -5.73 -9.40
CA THR A 44 9.72 -4.31 -9.56
C THR A 44 10.00 -3.83 -10.98
N ARG A 45 9.22 -2.85 -11.45
CA ARG A 45 9.49 -2.09 -12.66
C ARG A 45 9.05 -0.64 -12.45
N PRO A 46 9.86 0.38 -12.77
CA PRO A 46 11.27 0.25 -13.18
C PRO A 46 12.13 -0.33 -12.04
N LYS A 47 13.32 -0.85 -12.39
CA LYS A 47 14.28 -1.54 -11.50
C LYS A 47 14.89 -0.65 -10.39
N ALA A 48 14.30 0.51 -10.10
CA ALA A 48 14.90 1.53 -9.23
C ALA A 48 14.86 1.19 -7.73
N LEU A 49 14.14 0.13 -7.33
CA LEU A 49 13.91 -0.20 -5.93
C LEU A 49 14.69 -1.45 -5.51
N ASN A 50 15.47 -1.30 -4.44
CA ASN A 50 16.10 -2.43 -3.74
C ASN A 50 15.04 -3.39 -3.21
N CYS A 51 15.40 -4.64 -2.97
CA CYS A 51 14.51 -5.62 -2.37
C CYS A 51 14.18 -5.21 -0.93
N TYR A 52 12.88 -5.08 -0.64
CA TYR A 52 12.40 -4.74 0.69
C TYR A 52 11.30 -5.71 1.13
N MET A 53 11.18 -5.83 2.44
CA MET A 53 10.07 -6.50 3.09
C MET A 53 8.99 -5.46 3.42
N LEU A 54 7.74 -5.88 3.26
CA LEU A 54 6.56 -5.12 3.60
C LEU A 54 5.81 -5.88 4.69
N ASN A 55 5.75 -5.31 5.89
CA ASN A 55 4.94 -5.85 6.98
C ASN A 55 3.65 -5.02 7.07
N ILE A 56 2.52 -5.69 6.90
CA ILE A 56 1.20 -5.06 6.94
C ILE A 56 0.44 -5.65 8.12
N ARG A 57 -0.11 -4.79 8.97
CA ARG A 57 -0.99 -5.18 10.08
C ARG A 57 -2.38 -4.60 9.89
N ALA A 58 -3.39 -5.30 10.42
CA ALA A 58 -4.71 -4.73 10.58
C ALA A 58 -4.71 -3.65 11.68
N ILE A 59 -5.64 -2.72 11.55
CA ILE A 59 -5.88 -1.64 12.52
C ILE A 59 -7.29 -1.79 13.08
N THR A 60 -7.37 -1.79 14.41
CA THR A 60 -8.64 -1.87 15.13
C THR A 60 -9.41 -0.55 15.08
N ASP A 61 -10.72 -0.61 15.32
CA ASP A 61 -11.58 0.58 15.34
C ASP A 61 -11.09 1.62 16.37
N LEU A 62 -10.66 1.15 17.55
CA LEU A 62 -10.10 1.98 18.61
C LEU A 62 -8.80 2.69 18.18
N GLU A 63 -7.94 2.02 17.41
CA GLU A 63 -6.74 2.66 16.88
C GLU A 63 -7.07 3.72 15.83
N ARG A 64 -8.08 3.49 14.97
CA ARG A 64 -8.51 4.49 13.97
C ARG A 64 -9.12 5.72 14.65
N GLU A 65 -9.90 5.52 15.71
CA GLU A 65 -10.41 6.63 16.55
C GLU A 65 -9.27 7.43 17.18
N LYS A 66 -8.28 6.73 17.78
CA LYS A 66 -7.08 7.39 18.34
C LYS A 66 -6.29 8.17 17.28
N ASN A 67 -6.18 7.62 16.07
CA ASN A 67 -5.50 8.29 14.97
C ASN A 67 -6.24 9.55 14.53
N PHE A 68 -7.58 9.51 14.43
CA PHE A 68 -8.38 10.70 14.14
C PHE A 68 -8.18 11.79 15.21
N LEU A 69 -8.22 11.43 16.49
CA LEU A 69 -7.99 12.38 17.58
C LEU A 69 -6.56 12.96 17.56
N LYS A 70 -5.56 12.16 17.19
CA LYS A 70 -4.15 12.54 17.19
C LYS A 70 -3.75 13.37 15.98
N TYR A 71 -4.17 12.97 14.78
CA TYR A 71 -3.71 13.53 13.51
C TYR A 71 -4.75 14.42 12.81
N GLY A 72 -6.00 14.40 13.27
CA GLY A 72 -7.11 15.01 12.53
C GLY A 72 -7.40 14.25 11.23
N ASN A 73 -8.05 14.90 10.27
CA ASN A 73 -8.39 14.32 8.96
C ASN A 73 -7.69 15.01 7.78
N PHE A 74 -6.69 15.87 8.05
CA PHE A 74 -5.96 16.66 7.05
C PHE A 74 -6.91 17.32 6.05
N SER A 75 -7.82 18.16 6.54
CA SER A 75 -8.95 18.78 5.81
C SER A 75 -9.69 17.80 4.89
N SER A 76 -10.12 16.69 5.47
CA SER A 76 -10.90 15.62 4.81
C SER A 76 -10.13 14.82 3.75
N ARG A 77 -8.81 14.96 3.65
CA ARG A 77 -7.98 14.10 2.78
C ARG A 77 -7.88 12.67 3.31
N VAL A 78 -7.95 12.50 4.64
CA VAL A 78 -7.89 11.19 5.30
C VAL A 78 -9.25 10.83 5.88
N ASP A 79 -9.80 9.73 5.41
CA ASP A 79 -10.99 9.07 5.96
C ASP A 79 -10.59 7.83 6.76
N TRP A 80 -10.44 8.02 8.06
CA TRP A 80 -10.06 6.96 8.99
C TRP A 80 -11.05 5.80 9.05
N SER A 81 -12.30 5.97 8.60
CA SER A 81 -13.25 4.86 8.54
C SER A 81 -12.85 3.80 7.49
N ASN A 82 -12.05 4.21 6.50
CA ASN A 82 -11.54 3.40 5.39
C ASN A 82 -10.05 3.02 5.52
N CYS A 83 -9.40 3.35 6.64
CA CYS A 83 -7.98 3.07 6.89
C CYS A 83 -7.75 1.76 7.68
N TYR A 84 -7.92 0.59 7.06
CA TYR A 84 -7.90 -0.69 7.79
C TYR A 84 -6.51 -1.30 8.02
N LEU A 85 -5.47 -0.81 7.33
CA LEU A 85 -4.14 -1.43 7.33
C LEU A 85 -3.06 -0.41 7.64
N GLU A 86 -2.08 -0.79 8.46
CA GLU A 86 -0.85 -0.03 8.72
C GLU A 86 0.33 -0.80 8.12
N VAL A 87 1.18 -0.07 7.41
CA VAL A 87 2.45 -0.57 6.90
C VAL A 87 3.56 -0.17 7.86
N GLU A 88 4.36 -1.15 8.30
CA GLU A 88 5.55 -0.87 9.09
C GLU A 88 6.62 -0.18 8.24
N SER A 89 7.03 1.02 8.63
CA SER A 89 7.99 1.85 7.90
C SER A 89 8.88 2.62 8.87
N ARG A 90 10.13 2.85 8.46
CA ARG A 90 11.06 3.74 9.19
C ARG A 90 10.84 5.22 8.88
N MET A 91 10.14 5.53 7.80
CA MET A 91 9.96 6.90 7.32
C MET A 91 8.80 7.63 8.01
N GLY A 92 7.95 6.92 8.76
CA GLY A 92 6.78 7.51 9.41
C GLY A 92 5.67 6.50 9.59
N LYS A 93 4.44 6.98 9.80
CA LYS A 93 3.25 6.13 9.88
C LYS A 93 2.58 6.03 8.53
N HIS A 94 2.45 4.81 8.01
CA HIS A 94 1.88 4.52 6.70
C HIS A 94 0.56 3.78 6.87
N TYR A 95 -0.50 4.29 6.28
CA TYR A 95 -1.84 3.68 6.34
C TYR A 95 -2.38 3.45 4.94
N PHE A 96 -3.01 2.30 4.70
CA PHE A 96 -3.77 2.11 3.46
C PHE A 96 -5.23 2.52 3.67
N GLN A 97 -5.63 3.52 2.90
CA GLN A 97 -7.00 4.02 2.82
C GLN A 97 -7.67 3.46 1.57
N GLY A 98 -8.77 2.74 1.74
CA GLY A 98 -9.62 2.32 0.62
C GLY A 98 -10.58 3.42 0.16
N ASP A 99 -11.18 3.22 -1.00
CA ASP A 99 -12.25 4.06 -1.55
C ASP A 99 -13.67 3.61 -1.10
N GLY A 100 -13.75 2.70 -0.12
CA GLY A 100 -14.99 2.06 0.33
C GLY A 100 -15.49 0.94 -0.59
N SER A 101 -14.77 0.63 -1.68
CA SER A 101 -15.06 -0.50 -2.56
C SER A 101 -14.12 -1.68 -2.34
N GLU A 102 -14.44 -2.82 -2.93
CA GLU A 102 -13.56 -4.00 -2.97
C GLU A 102 -12.68 -4.02 -4.24
N SER A 103 -12.48 -2.87 -4.90
CA SER A 103 -11.74 -2.77 -6.17
C SER A 103 -10.22 -3.01 -6.03
N GLY A 104 -9.73 -3.02 -4.80
CA GLY A 104 -8.31 -3.08 -4.47
C GLY A 104 -7.57 -1.76 -4.69
N VAL A 105 -8.26 -0.65 -4.93
CA VAL A 105 -7.65 0.67 -5.00
C VAL A 105 -7.39 1.17 -3.57
N LEU A 106 -6.11 1.34 -3.24
CA LEU A 106 -5.65 1.75 -1.92
C LEU A 106 -4.70 2.93 -2.04
N GLU A 107 -4.97 3.99 -1.28
CA GLU A 107 -4.07 5.12 -1.11
C GLU A 107 -3.12 4.89 0.05
N ASN A 108 -1.84 5.19 -0.14
CA ASN A 108 -0.86 5.16 0.93
C ASN A 108 -0.78 6.53 1.61
N ILE A 109 -1.38 6.64 2.79
CA ILE A 109 -1.38 7.81 3.66
C ILE A 109 -0.12 7.77 4.51
N ILE A 110 0.86 8.63 4.19
CA ILE A 110 2.12 8.73 4.93
C ILE A 110 2.10 9.97 5.81
N ILE A 111 2.11 9.75 7.12
CA ILE A 111 2.15 10.82 8.13
C ILE A 111 3.57 10.95 8.66
N LEU A 112 4.11 12.17 8.51
CA LEU A 112 5.44 12.56 8.98
C LEU A 112 5.30 13.50 10.17
N GLN A 113 6.07 13.25 11.22
CA GLN A 113 6.19 14.17 12.35
C GLN A 113 7.27 15.21 12.02
N THR A 114 6.96 16.47 12.26
CA THR A 114 7.92 17.59 12.19
C THR A 114 8.41 17.96 13.59
N ASP A 115 9.46 18.77 13.68
CA ASP A 115 10.14 19.11 14.94
C ASP A 115 9.23 19.81 15.97
N ASP A 116 8.13 20.43 15.53
CA ASP A 116 7.18 21.17 16.39
C ASP A 116 5.96 20.34 16.86
N GLU A 117 6.09 19.00 16.93
CA GLU A 117 4.95 18.07 17.18
C GLU A 117 3.79 18.18 16.17
N LYS A 118 3.99 18.92 15.08
CA LYS A 118 3.02 19.01 13.98
C LYS A 118 3.18 17.82 13.05
N TYR A 119 2.06 17.37 12.50
CA TYR A 119 2.00 16.27 11.54
C TYR A 119 1.73 16.82 10.14
N THR A 120 2.47 16.31 9.16
CA THR A 120 2.27 16.59 7.74
C THR A 120 1.89 15.32 7.00
N LEU A 121 1.03 15.47 6.00
CA LEU A 121 0.67 14.40 5.10
C LEU A 121 1.56 14.46 3.86
N HIS A 122 2.25 13.35 3.57
CA HIS A 122 2.96 13.19 2.31
C HIS A 122 2.01 12.57 1.29
N GLU A 123 1.73 13.31 0.22
CA GLU A 123 0.79 12.89 -0.80
C GLU A 123 1.38 11.79 -1.69
N GLN A 124 0.60 10.71 -1.86
CA GLN A 124 0.86 9.68 -2.85
C GLN A 124 -0.41 9.40 -3.64
N SER A 125 -0.25 9.07 -4.92
CA SER A 125 -1.36 8.56 -5.72
C SER A 125 -1.84 7.22 -5.16
N ALA A 126 -3.12 6.92 -5.35
CA ALA A 126 -3.62 5.57 -5.13
C ALA A 126 -2.83 4.56 -5.99
N ASP A 127 -2.72 3.34 -5.47
CA ASP A 127 -2.25 2.18 -6.19
C ASP A 127 -3.34 1.11 -6.23
N GLN A 128 -3.39 0.33 -7.29
CA GLN A 128 -4.26 -0.84 -7.36
C GLN A 128 -3.51 -2.08 -6.88
N TRP A 129 -4.09 -2.75 -5.90
CA TRP A 129 -3.63 -4.00 -5.31
C TRP A 129 -4.49 -5.17 -5.76
N THR A 130 -3.85 -6.27 -6.13
CA THR A 130 -4.53 -7.53 -6.47
C THR A 130 -3.75 -8.70 -5.89
N ILE A 131 -4.46 -9.73 -5.43
CA ILE A 131 -3.85 -10.95 -4.89
C ILE A 131 -4.13 -12.12 -5.81
N TYR A 132 -3.10 -12.91 -6.09
CA TYR A 132 -3.17 -14.14 -6.87
C TYR A 132 -2.58 -15.32 -6.08
N GLY A 133 -2.99 -16.53 -6.44
CA GLY A 133 -2.45 -17.76 -5.86
C GLY A 133 -3.35 -18.37 -4.79
N ARG A 134 -2.83 -19.39 -4.09
CA ARG A 134 -3.53 -20.08 -2.99
C ARG A 134 -3.02 -19.58 -1.66
N ARG A 135 -3.81 -19.78 -0.61
CA ARG A 135 -3.42 -19.44 0.77
C ARG A 135 -2.05 -20.02 1.13
N GLY A 136 -1.14 -19.19 1.62
CA GLY A 136 0.26 -19.54 1.92
C GLY A 136 1.23 -19.51 0.73
N SER A 137 0.75 -19.18 -0.47
CA SER A 137 1.55 -19.05 -1.71
C SER A 137 1.10 -17.84 -2.53
N GLU A 138 0.56 -16.83 -1.84
CA GLU A 138 -0.02 -15.66 -2.47
C GLU A 138 1.05 -14.74 -3.05
N LEU A 139 0.68 -14.12 -4.17
CA LEU A 139 1.42 -13.03 -4.80
C LEU A 139 0.52 -11.79 -4.81
N ALA A 140 0.98 -10.74 -4.13
CA ALA A 140 0.35 -9.43 -4.19
C ALA A 140 0.99 -8.62 -5.33
N VAL A 141 0.17 -8.03 -6.19
CA VAL A 141 0.59 -7.17 -7.28
C VAL A 141 0.08 -5.76 -7.00
N MET A 142 1.00 -4.81 -6.95
CA MET A 142 0.73 -3.39 -6.82
C MET A 142 1.01 -2.70 -8.15
N ARG A 143 0.09 -1.84 -8.59
CA ARG A 143 0.21 -1.05 -9.81
C ARG A 143 -0.12 0.40 -9.54
N ASP A 144 0.74 1.29 -10.01
CA ASP A 144 0.46 2.72 -9.92
C ASP A 144 -0.62 3.15 -10.92
N CYS A 145 -1.29 4.25 -10.56
CA CYS A 145 -2.29 4.89 -11.41
C CYS A 145 -1.75 5.27 -12.80
N ALA A 146 -0.47 5.66 -12.88
CA ALA A 146 0.18 6.09 -14.12
C ALA A 146 0.65 4.94 -15.02
N GLY A 147 0.57 3.68 -14.56
CA GLY A 147 1.06 2.50 -15.27
C GLY A 147 2.59 2.46 -15.46
N LYS A 148 3.33 3.33 -14.76
CA LYS A 148 4.79 3.43 -14.83
C LYS A 148 5.46 2.45 -13.87
N ALA A 149 4.82 2.20 -12.72
CA ALA A 149 5.33 1.36 -11.66
C ALA A 149 4.47 0.10 -11.46
N ILE A 150 5.15 -1.05 -11.30
CA ILE A 150 4.54 -2.28 -10.82
C ILE A 150 5.50 -2.98 -9.86
N ALA A 151 4.95 -3.52 -8.79
CA ALA A 151 5.67 -4.39 -7.88
C ALA A 151 4.89 -5.70 -7.70
N VAL A 152 5.62 -6.80 -7.53
CA VAL A 152 5.06 -8.08 -7.08
C VAL A 152 5.74 -8.46 -5.78
N PHE A 153 4.93 -8.88 -4.82
CA PHE A 153 5.37 -9.35 -3.52
C PHE A 153 4.93 -10.79 -3.30
N ALA A 154 5.78 -11.60 -2.69
CA ALA A 154 5.45 -12.95 -2.24
C ALA A 154 5.25 -12.98 -0.73
N ARG A 155 4.26 -13.72 -0.26
CA ARG A 155 4.05 -13.92 1.18
C ARG A 155 5.19 -14.75 1.76
N ILE A 156 5.83 -14.28 2.83
CA ILE A 156 6.92 -15.03 3.48
C ILE A 156 6.36 -16.26 4.21
N PRO A 157 7.03 -17.43 4.16
CA PRO A 157 8.34 -17.72 3.57
C PRO A 157 8.31 -18.22 2.12
N TYR A 158 7.18 -18.09 1.43
CA TYR A 158 7.01 -18.64 0.08
C TYR A 158 7.85 -17.87 -0.96
N TRP A 159 8.48 -18.64 -1.86
CA TRP A 159 9.23 -18.11 -3.00
C TRP A 159 8.59 -18.57 -4.32
N PRO A 160 8.16 -17.66 -5.21
CA PRO A 160 7.54 -18.06 -6.46
C PRO A 160 8.55 -18.60 -7.45
N THR A 161 8.14 -19.61 -8.20
CA THR A 161 8.87 -20.02 -9.40
C THR A 161 8.77 -18.93 -10.47
N PRO A 162 9.75 -18.84 -11.40
CA PRO A 162 9.67 -17.91 -12.52
C PRO A 162 8.37 -18.03 -13.31
N HIS A 163 7.89 -19.26 -13.54
CA HIS A 163 6.62 -19.51 -14.22
C HIS A 163 5.42 -18.90 -13.47
N GLN A 164 5.36 -19.03 -12.14
CA GLN A 164 4.29 -18.45 -11.33
C GLN A 164 4.32 -16.92 -11.40
N LEU A 165 5.50 -16.31 -11.32
CA LEU A 165 5.65 -14.86 -11.47
C LEU A 165 5.20 -14.39 -12.86
N TYR A 166 5.62 -15.08 -13.93
CA TYR A 166 5.25 -14.75 -15.30
C TYR A 166 3.74 -14.86 -15.53
N ALA A 167 3.12 -15.93 -15.03
CA ALA A 167 1.67 -16.10 -15.11
C ALA A 167 0.93 -14.99 -14.35
N THR A 168 1.42 -14.58 -13.18
CA THR A 168 0.84 -13.47 -12.41
C THR A 168 0.97 -12.15 -13.15
N LEU A 169 2.16 -11.79 -13.62
CA LEU A 169 2.39 -10.57 -14.39
C LEU A 169 1.53 -10.51 -15.66
N HIS A 170 1.43 -11.63 -16.38
CA HIS A 170 0.57 -11.74 -17.56
C HIS A 170 -0.90 -11.51 -17.21
N ARG A 171 -1.42 -12.15 -16.15
CA ARG A 171 -2.79 -11.92 -15.66
C ARG A 171 -3.02 -10.49 -15.20
N SER A 172 -1.99 -9.84 -14.67
CA SER A 172 -2.01 -8.43 -14.30
C SER A 172 -1.82 -7.49 -15.50
N GLY A 173 -1.77 -8.01 -16.73
CA GLY A 173 -1.68 -7.21 -17.96
C GLY A 173 -0.30 -6.62 -18.23
N VAL A 174 0.77 -7.19 -17.66
CA VAL A 174 2.15 -6.80 -17.92
C VAL A 174 2.79 -7.75 -18.92
N ASN A 175 3.33 -7.18 -20.01
CA ASN A 175 3.97 -7.95 -21.06
C ASN A 175 5.29 -8.58 -20.57
N ALA A 176 5.36 -9.91 -20.73
CA ALA A 176 6.48 -10.77 -20.34
C ALA A 176 7.80 -10.46 -21.06
N LEU A 177 7.80 -9.78 -22.21
CA LEU A 177 9.04 -9.39 -22.89
C LEU A 177 9.89 -8.39 -22.09
N ASN A 178 9.37 -7.81 -21.01
CA ASN A 178 10.10 -6.86 -20.14
C ASN A 178 10.74 -7.52 -18.91
N LEU A 179 10.89 -8.85 -18.92
CA LEU A 179 11.37 -9.65 -17.80
C LEU A 179 12.91 -9.75 -17.71
N ASP A 180 13.64 -8.91 -18.47
CA ASP A 180 15.11 -8.86 -18.49
C ASP A 180 15.67 -8.49 -17.10
N ARG A 181 15.70 -9.50 -16.24
CA ARG A 181 16.21 -9.61 -14.88
C ARG A 181 15.87 -8.44 -13.94
N VAL A 182 15.02 -8.73 -12.94
CA VAL A 182 15.33 -8.65 -11.50
C VAL A 182 14.22 -9.34 -10.73
N LEU A 183 14.42 -10.64 -10.52
CA LEU A 183 13.94 -11.24 -9.30
C LEU A 183 14.76 -10.61 -8.18
N CYS A 184 14.08 -10.14 -7.14
CA CYS A 184 14.75 -9.89 -5.89
C CYS A 184 15.20 -11.23 -5.33
N GLU A 185 16.36 -11.77 -5.71
CA GLU A 185 16.77 -13.09 -5.21
C GLU A 185 16.96 -13.01 -3.69
N PRO A 186 16.49 -14.02 -2.93
CA PRO A 186 16.77 -14.08 -1.51
C PRO A 186 18.25 -14.41 -1.43
N ASN A 187 19.10 -13.40 -1.31
CA ASN A 187 20.46 -13.63 -0.85
C ASN A 187 20.32 -14.38 0.46
N ARG A 188 20.83 -15.63 0.47
CA ARG A 188 20.78 -16.55 1.60
C ARG A 188 20.99 -15.76 2.89
N ILE A 189 19.91 -15.52 3.63
CA ILE A 189 20.01 -15.04 5.00
C ILE A 189 20.52 -16.26 5.77
N TYR A 190 21.84 -16.35 5.90
CA TYR A 190 22.51 -17.26 6.83
C TYR A 190 22.33 -16.74 8.25
#